data_AF-A0A7G9SNK8-F1
#
_entry.id   AF-A0A7G9SNK8-F1
#
_cell.length_a   1.000
_cell.length_b   1.000
_cell.length_c   1.000
_cell.angle_alpha   90.00
_cell.angle_beta   90.00
_cell.angle_gamma   90.00
#
_symmetry.space_group_name_H-M   'P 1'
#
loop_
_entity.id
_entity.type
_entity.pdbx_description
1 polymer ?
#
loop_
_entity_poly.entity_id
_entity_poly.type
_entity_poly.pdbx_seq_one_letter_code
_entity_poly.pdbx_strand_id
1 'polypeptide(L)'
;MTQVLPLKPLSSYERIEDENAVGAYLSKLFCYHTNRNAWHGNPSGEVRGFGTSFSELTTKCEQERTQGTTFYIDEVPALAILGKSHSLVIAVRGNAPFKDATHISFTGRSVQQIKDEILAPFKWTYLTDQFLVPNSALPPATFPFNYYWAQPQGAGKRLRWYRNTTSPPDIEHALLVLSRICMHLNATG
;
A
#
# COMPACT_ATOMS: atom_id res chain seq x y z
N MET A 1 -12.02 19.59 8.58
CA MET A 1 -12.12 18.46 7.63
C MET A 1 -10.84 18.46 6.82
N THR A 2 -9.93 17.50 7.06
CA THR A 2 -8.72 17.35 6.26
C THR A 2 -9.14 16.78 4.90
N GLN A 3 -8.96 17.53 3.81
CA GLN A 3 -9.17 16.98 2.48
C GLN A 3 -8.18 15.84 2.27
N VAL A 4 -8.71 14.63 2.09
CA VAL A 4 -7.90 13.47 1.68
C VAL A 4 -7.54 13.71 0.22
N LEU A 5 -6.29 14.08 -0.02
CA LEU A 5 -5.78 14.21 -1.39
C LEU A 5 -5.69 12.82 -2.01
N PRO A 6 -6.14 12.64 -3.27
CA PRO A 6 -6.07 11.35 -3.93
C PRO A 6 -4.61 10.89 -4.01
N LEU A 7 -4.36 9.60 -3.75
CA LEU A 7 -3.05 9.01 -3.96
C LEU A 7 -2.64 9.24 -5.41
N LYS A 8 -1.45 9.81 -5.61
CA LYS A 8 -0.85 9.95 -6.94
C LYS A 8 0.06 8.74 -7.16
N PRO A 9 -0.32 7.77 -8.02
CA PRO A 9 0.58 6.68 -8.39
C PRO A 9 1.78 7.29 -9.10
N LEU A 10 2.98 6.89 -8.69
CA LEU A 10 4.19 7.27 -9.42
C LEU A 10 4.23 6.47 -10.71
N SER A 11 4.15 7.16 -11.85
CA SER A 11 4.45 6.54 -13.13
C SER A 11 5.94 6.19 -13.19
N SER A 12 6.31 5.20 -13.98
CA SER A 12 7.71 4.78 -14.20
C SER A 12 8.63 5.91 -14.71
N TYR A 13 8.06 7.02 -15.21
CA TYR A 13 8.79 8.15 -15.77
C TYR A 13 8.79 9.39 -14.87
N GLU A 14 8.06 9.37 -13.76
CA GLU A 14 7.95 10.54 -12.90
C GLU A 14 9.19 10.67 -12.02
N ARG A 15 9.95 11.75 -12.22
CA ARG A 15 11.13 12.06 -11.41
C ARG A 15 10.67 12.58 -10.05
N ILE A 16 10.96 11.81 -9.01
CA ILE A 16 10.93 12.30 -7.63
C ILE A 16 12.08 13.30 -7.51
N GLU A 17 11.84 14.45 -6.88
CA GLU A 17 12.93 15.35 -6.53
C GLU A 17 13.95 14.58 -5.68
N ASP A 18 15.23 14.69 -6.03
CA ASP A 18 16.31 13.95 -5.37
C ASP A 18 16.62 14.61 -4.02
N GLU A 19 15.70 14.43 -3.07
CA GLU A 19 15.81 14.94 -1.71
C GLU A 19 16.34 13.86 -0.76
N ASN A 20 17.08 14.30 0.26
CA ASN A 20 17.55 13.42 1.31
C ASN A 20 16.38 12.84 2.11
N ALA A 21 16.43 11.55 2.37
CA ALA A 21 15.52 10.92 3.30
C ALA A 21 15.86 11.36 4.73
N VAL A 22 14.84 11.83 5.45
CA VAL A 22 14.95 12.30 6.85
C VAL A 22 14.42 11.28 7.85
N GLY A 23 13.70 10.26 7.39
CA GLY A 23 13.19 9.20 8.23
C GLY A 23 12.37 8.18 7.43
N ALA A 24 11.92 7.15 8.12
CA ALA A 24 10.98 6.18 7.55
C ALA A 24 10.08 5.62 8.65
N TYR A 25 8.89 5.15 8.27
CA TYR A 25 7.98 4.44 9.16
C TYR A 25 7.14 3.43 8.39
N LEU A 26 6.63 2.43 9.11
CA LEU A 26 5.64 1.52 8.58
C LEU A 26 4.27 2.21 8.59
N SER A 27 3.60 2.15 7.45
CA SER A 27 2.27 2.68 7.25
C SER A 27 1.34 1.62 6.62
N LYS A 28 0.12 2.04 6.31
CA LYS A 28 -0.95 1.19 5.81
C LYS A 28 -1.64 1.89 4.65
N LEU A 29 -1.66 1.23 3.49
CA LEU A 29 -2.52 1.58 2.38
C LEU A 29 -3.71 0.64 2.32
N PHE A 30 -4.81 1.11 1.72
CA PHE A 30 -5.96 0.27 1.43
C PHE A 30 -5.94 -0.05 -0.06
N CYS A 31 -6.01 -1.32 -0.42
CA CYS A 31 -6.06 -1.79 -1.81
C CYS A 31 -7.42 -2.41 -2.05
N TYR A 32 -8.23 -1.86 -2.96
CA TYR A 32 -9.49 -2.50 -3.33
C TYR A 32 -9.36 -3.27 -4.64
N HIS A 33 -9.93 -4.46 -4.64
CA HIS A 33 -9.98 -5.35 -5.78
C HIS A 33 -11.37 -5.93 -5.94
N THR A 34 -11.69 -6.33 -7.16
CA THR A 34 -12.99 -6.92 -7.49
C THR A 34 -12.81 -8.34 -7.96
N ASN A 35 -13.69 -9.24 -7.52
CA ASN A 35 -13.93 -10.49 -8.22
C ASN A 35 -15.25 -10.38 -8.99
N ARG A 36 -15.22 -10.84 -10.24
CA ARG A 36 -16.43 -11.22 -10.96
C ARG A 36 -16.53 -12.74 -10.90
N ASN A 37 -17.73 -13.25 -10.69
CA ASN A 37 -17.98 -14.68 -10.85
C ASN A 37 -17.68 -15.05 -12.31
N ALA A 38 -16.56 -15.74 -12.55
CA ALA A 38 -16.31 -16.37 -13.83
C ALA A 38 -17.17 -17.63 -13.90
N TRP A 39 -18.10 -17.69 -14.86
CA TRP A 39 -18.99 -18.83 -15.06
C TRP A 39 -18.23 -20.16 -15.35
N HIS A 40 -16.91 -20.11 -15.61
CA HIS A 40 -16.06 -21.27 -15.89
C HIS A 40 -14.60 -21.18 -15.37
N GLY A 41 -14.26 -20.47 -14.29
CA GLY A 41 -12.85 -20.39 -13.89
C GLY A 41 -12.54 -19.76 -12.53
N ASN A 42 -11.26 -19.85 -12.13
CA ASN A 42 -10.73 -19.23 -10.90
C ASN A 42 -11.04 -17.72 -10.88
N PRO A 43 -11.44 -17.15 -9.73
CA PRO A 43 -11.63 -15.70 -9.60
C PRO A 43 -10.33 -14.98 -9.96
N SER A 44 -10.34 -14.19 -11.03
CA SER A 44 -9.24 -13.26 -11.31
C SER A 44 -9.53 -11.97 -10.54
N GLY A 45 -9.00 -11.87 -9.32
CA GLY A 45 -9.05 -10.64 -8.55
C GLY A 45 -8.29 -9.53 -9.27
N GLU A 46 -9.02 -8.57 -9.82
CA GLU A 46 -8.42 -7.40 -10.47
C GLU A 46 -8.22 -6.31 -9.42
N VAL A 47 -6.99 -5.82 -9.25
CA VAL A 47 -6.74 -4.63 -8.43
C VAL A 47 -7.29 -3.41 -9.17
N ARG A 48 -8.20 -2.71 -8.50
CA ARG A 48 -8.92 -1.56 -9.06
C ARG A 48 -8.37 -0.23 -8.56
N GLY A 49 -7.58 -0.25 -7.50
CA GLY A 49 -6.81 0.90 -7.03
C GLY A 49 -6.55 0.91 -5.53
N PHE A 50 -5.97 2.03 -5.10
CA PHE A 50 -5.52 2.24 -3.73
C PHE A 50 -6.18 3.47 -3.12
N GLY A 51 -6.24 3.51 -1.79
CA GLY A 51 -6.71 4.64 -1.00
C GLY A 51 -5.95 4.74 0.32
N THR A 52 -6.07 5.89 0.97
CA THR A 52 -5.44 6.16 2.27
C THR A 52 -6.32 5.75 3.45
N SER A 53 -7.61 5.51 3.20
CA SER A 53 -8.56 5.11 4.23
C SER A 53 -9.59 4.10 3.73
N PHE A 54 -10.09 3.29 4.66
CA PHE A 54 -11.21 2.38 4.39
C PHE A 54 -12.46 3.13 3.91
N SER A 55 -12.81 4.26 4.54
CA SER A 55 -14.02 5.02 4.21
C SER A 55 -13.99 5.59 2.78
N GLU A 56 -12.82 6.02 2.31
CA GLU A 56 -12.61 6.48 0.94
C GLU A 56 -12.94 5.35 -0.05
N LEU A 57 -12.35 4.17 0.13
CA LEU A 57 -12.54 3.06 -0.79
C LEU A 57 -13.94 2.47 -0.73
N THR A 58 -14.57 2.38 0.45
CA THR A 58 -15.98 1.93 0.50
C THR A 58 -16.91 2.87 -0.27
N THR A 59 -16.63 4.18 -0.29
CA THR A 59 -17.40 5.13 -1.10
C THR A 59 -17.19 4.91 -2.59
N LYS A 60 -15.93 4.65 -2.99
CA LYS A 60 -15.59 4.33 -4.38
C LYS A 60 -16.25 3.03 -4.86
N CYS A 61 -16.21 1.97 -4.05
CA CYS A 61 -16.88 0.71 -4.38
C CYS A 61 -18.40 0.86 -4.57
N GLU A 62 -19.04 1.76 -3.83
CA GLU A 62 -20.48 2.05 -4.00
C GLU A 62 -20.77 2.75 -5.33
N GLN A 63 -19.88 3.66 -5.75
CA GLN A 63 -19.99 4.36 -7.03
C GLN A 63 -19.74 3.42 -8.22
N GLU A 64 -18.85 2.45 -8.07
CA GLU A 64 -18.54 1.43 -9.09
C GLU A 64 -19.47 0.20 -9.05
N ARG A 65 -20.43 0.19 -8.11
CA ARG A 65 -21.26 -1.00 -7.85
C ARG A 65 -22.11 -1.35 -9.07
N THR A 66 -21.90 -2.57 -9.56
CA THR A 66 -22.65 -3.20 -10.64
C THR A 66 -23.15 -4.57 -10.21
N GLN A 67 -24.22 -5.07 -10.84
CA GLN A 67 -24.80 -6.36 -10.49
C GLN A 67 -23.76 -7.49 -10.65
N GLY A 68 -23.65 -8.35 -9.63
CA GLY A 68 -22.76 -9.52 -9.65
C GLY A 68 -21.28 -9.22 -9.32
N THR A 69 -20.92 -7.98 -9.00
CA THR A 69 -19.56 -7.62 -8.59
C THR A 69 -19.39 -7.77 -7.07
N THR A 70 -18.35 -8.49 -6.65
CA THR A 70 -17.93 -8.57 -5.25
C THR A 70 -16.69 -7.70 -5.05
N PHE A 71 -16.72 -6.86 -4.02
CA PHE A 71 -15.62 -5.97 -3.67
C PHE A 71 -14.87 -6.48 -2.45
N TYR A 72 -13.57 -6.26 -2.46
CA TYR A 72 -12.66 -6.57 -1.38
C TYR A 72 -11.75 -5.38 -1.13
N ILE A 73 -11.34 -5.20 0.12
CA ILE A 73 -10.35 -4.18 0.51
C ILE A 73 -9.33 -4.85 1.43
N ASP A 74 -8.06 -4.78 1.03
CA ASP A 74 -6.93 -5.24 1.82
C ASP A 74 -6.26 -4.05 2.50
N GLU A 75 -5.95 -4.17 3.79
CA GLU A 75 -4.95 -3.31 4.41
C GLU A 75 -3.56 -3.84 4.06
N VAL A 76 -2.83 -3.08 3.25
CA VAL A 76 -1.52 -3.45 2.72
C VAL A 76 -0.42 -2.74 3.52
N PRO A 77 0.57 -3.48 4.07
CA PRO A 77 1.75 -2.89 4.67
C PRO A 77 2.53 -2.06 3.65
N ALA A 78 2.85 -0.82 4.02
CA ALA A 78 3.57 0.10 3.15
C ALA A 78 4.72 0.76 3.92
N LEU A 79 5.88 0.90 3.29
CA LEU A 79 6.99 1.69 3.84
C LEU A 79 6.86 3.12 3.35
N ALA A 80 6.77 4.08 4.28
CA ALA A 80 6.83 5.49 3.99
C ALA A 80 8.25 6.00 4.26
N ILE A 81 8.91 6.50 3.22
CA ILE A 81 10.23 7.15 3.28
C ILE A 81 9.98 8.65 3.25
N LEU A 82 10.34 9.33 4.33
CA LEU A 82 10.14 10.77 4.48
C LEU A 82 11.24 11.54 3.76
N GLY A 83 10.86 12.36 2.79
CA GLY A 83 11.67 13.48 2.32
C GLY A 83 11.32 14.77 3.06
N LYS A 84 11.90 15.90 2.63
CA LYS A 84 11.60 17.23 3.19
C LYS A 84 10.21 17.69 2.78
N SER A 85 9.86 17.50 1.50
CA SER A 85 8.62 18.00 0.93
C SER A 85 7.53 16.94 0.89
N HIS A 86 7.90 15.70 0.55
CA HIS A 86 6.95 14.61 0.34
C HIS A 86 7.43 13.30 0.94
N SER A 87 6.49 12.37 1.12
CA SER A 87 6.77 10.99 1.47
C SER A 87 6.63 10.13 0.23
N LEU A 88 7.62 9.29 0.00
CA LEU A 88 7.51 8.20 -0.94
C LEU A 88 6.97 6.98 -0.21
N VAL A 89 5.85 6.45 -0.68
CA VAL A 89 5.21 5.27 -0.12
C VAL A 89 5.39 4.10 -1.08
N ILE A 90 5.96 3.02 -0.58
CA ILE A 90 6.13 1.76 -1.31
C ILE A 90 5.22 0.73 -0.63
N ALA A 91 4.28 0.16 -1.37
CA ALA A 91 3.47 -0.97 -0.92
C ALA A 91 3.87 -2.23 -1.67
N VAL A 92 3.99 -3.33 -0.93
CA VAL A 92 4.19 -4.66 -1.51
C VAL A 92 3.00 -5.52 -1.10
N ARG A 93 2.27 -6.04 -2.07
CA ARG A 93 1.12 -6.92 -1.85
C ARG A 93 1.57 -8.37 -1.63
N GLY A 94 0.75 -9.16 -0.94
CA GLY A 94 0.96 -10.59 -0.70
C GLY A 94 1.10 -10.95 0.79
N ASN A 95 1.32 -12.23 1.07
CA ASN A 95 1.35 -12.75 2.45
C ASN A 95 2.63 -12.41 3.21
N ALA A 96 3.75 -12.20 2.51
CA ALA A 96 5.05 -11.87 3.09
C ALA A 96 5.64 -10.63 2.38
N PRO A 97 5.05 -9.44 2.57
CA PRO A 97 5.49 -8.21 1.94
C PRO A 97 6.95 -7.90 2.32
N PHE A 98 7.74 -7.39 1.37
CA PHE A 98 9.16 -7.04 1.55
C PHE A 98 10.13 -8.21 1.81
N LYS A 99 9.69 -9.47 1.71
CA LYS A 99 10.56 -10.63 1.94
C LYS A 99 11.87 -10.58 1.16
N ASP A 100 11.79 -10.25 -0.12
CA ASP A 100 12.95 -10.23 -1.03
C ASP A 100 13.90 -9.04 -0.77
N ALA A 101 13.47 -8.04 0.01
CA ALA A 101 14.24 -6.85 0.37
C ALA A 101 14.97 -6.97 1.72
N THR A 102 14.78 -8.05 2.48
CA THR A 102 15.31 -8.17 3.84
C THR A 102 16.84 -8.17 3.96
N HIS A 103 17.55 -8.51 2.89
CA HIS A 103 19.01 -8.60 2.88
C HIS A 103 19.71 -7.32 2.40
N ILE A 104 18.95 -6.29 1.99
CA ILE A 104 19.52 -5.06 1.43
C ILE A 104 20.38 -4.33 2.45
N SER A 105 21.54 -3.86 2.00
CA SER A 105 22.37 -2.88 2.69
C SER A 105 22.20 -1.55 1.99
N PHE A 106 21.79 -0.53 2.75
CA PHE A 106 21.54 0.78 2.17
C PHE A 106 22.85 1.54 1.98
N THR A 107 23.00 2.19 0.83
CA THR A 107 24.19 3.02 0.54
C THR A 107 23.80 4.45 0.22
N GLY A 108 22.69 4.64 -0.47
CA GLY A 108 22.14 5.95 -0.78
C GLY A 108 21.51 6.65 0.42
N ARG A 109 21.42 7.98 0.34
CA ARG A 109 20.72 8.80 1.36
C ARG A 109 19.51 9.52 0.80
N SER A 110 19.37 9.60 -0.52
CA SER A 110 18.19 10.20 -1.12
C SER A 110 17.00 9.24 -1.11
N VAL A 111 15.80 9.80 -1.08
CA VAL A 111 14.54 9.05 -1.16
C VAL A 111 14.55 8.14 -2.40
N GLN A 112 15.05 8.65 -3.52
CA GLN A 112 15.14 7.94 -4.78
C GLN A 112 16.12 6.74 -4.70
N GLN A 113 17.29 6.91 -4.09
CA GLN A 113 18.24 5.81 -3.95
C GLN A 113 17.73 4.71 -3.01
N ILE A 114 17.17 5.08 -1.86
CA ILE A 114 16.60 4.11 -0.90
C ILE A 114 15.47 3.31 -1.56
N LYS A 115 14.62 3.99 -2.34
CA LYS A 115 13.58 3.34 -3.17
C LYS A 115 14.18 2.32 -4.13
N ASP A 116 15.16 2.74 -4.92
CA ASP A 116 15.76 1.89 -5.95
C ASP A 116 16.43 0.66 -5.33
N GLU A 117 17.06 0.82 -4.16
CA GLU A 117 17.61 -0.28 -3.38
C GLU A 117 16.52 -1.24 -2.88
N ILE A 118 15.41 -0.72 -2.29
CA ILE A 118 14.25 -1.53 -1.85
C ILE A 118 13.64 -2.31 -3.02
N LEU A 119 13.53 -1.68 -4.20
CA LEU A 119 12.86 -2.23 -5.37
C LEU A 119 13.77 -3.12 -6.24
N ALA A 120 15.09 -3.06 -6.06
CA ALA A 120 16.04 -3.85 -6.85
C ALA A 120 15.76 -5.37 -6.85
N PRO A 121 15.31 -6.00 -5.74
CA PRO A 121 14.93 -7.41 -5.73
C PRO A 121 13.61 -7.72 -6.46
N PHE A 122 12.73 -6.72 -6.66
CA PHE A 122 11.37 -6.88 -7.19
C PHE A 122 11.23 -6.63 -8.69
N LYS A 123 12.33 -6.66 -9.47
CA LYS A 123 12.38 -6.25 -10.89
C LYS A 123 11.35 -6.91 -11.83
N TRP A 124 10.67 -7.97 -11.40
CA TRP A 124 9.67 -8.69 -12.19
C TRP A 124 8.32 -8.92 -11.47
N THR A 125 8.11 -8.23 -10.34
CA THR A 125 6.96 -8.52 -9.46
C THR A 125 5.87 -7.47 -9.61
N TYR A 126 4.72 -7.87 -10.15
CA TYR A 126 3.49 -7.04 -10.29
C TYR A 126 2.79 -6.71 -8.96
N LEU A 127 3.47 -6.89 -7.83
CA LEU A 127 2.94 -6.73 -6.48
C LEU A 127 3.45 -5.46 -5.81
N THR A 128 4.26 -4.64 -6.52
CA THR A 128 4.82 -3.41 -5.98
C THR A 128 4.07 -2.20 -6.53
N ASP A 129 3.67 -1.32 -5.64
CA ASP A 129 2.91 -0.11 -5.95
C ASP A 129 3.58 1.08 -5.23
N GLN A 130 3.74 2.21 -5.93
CA GLN A 130 4.51 3.37 -5.45
C GLN A 130 3.66 4.64 -5.53
N PHE A 131 3.73 5.47 -4.50
CA PHE A 131 2.96 6.70 -4.40
C PHE A 131 3.80 7.85 -3.85
N LEU A 132 3.61 9.04 -4.39
CA LEU A 132 4.12 10.27 -3.80
C LEU A 132 2.99 10.96 -3.06
N VAL A 133 3.15 11.17 -1.76
CA VAL A 133 2.10 11.76 -0.90
C VAL A 133 2.66 12.90 -0.06
N PRO A 134 1.85 13.89 0.34
CA PRO A 134 2.25 14.85 1.36
C PRO A 134 2.62 14.15 2.67
N ASN A 135 3.60 14.69 3.41
CA ASN A 135 4.08 14.10 4.68
C ASN A 135 2.98 13.89 5.74
N SER A 136 1.89 14.66 5.68
CA SER A 136 0.74 14.52 6.59
C SER A 136 -0.35 13.56 6.11
N ALA A 137 -0.24 13.04 4.89
CA ALA A 137 -1.33 12.30 4.25
C ALA A 137 -1.48 10.87 4.79
N LEU A 138 -0.40 10.24 5.25
CA LEU A 138 -0.41 8.83 5.64
C LEU A 138 0.13 8.63 7.06
N PRO A 139 -0.71 8.23 8.03
CA PRO A 139 -0.27 8.05 9.42
C PRO A 139 0.56 6.76 9.59
N PRO A 140 1.27 6.59 10.73
CA PRO A 140 1.86 5.31 11.10
C PRO A 140 0.83 4.17 11.13
N ALA A 141 1.28 2.95 10.80
CA ALA A 141 0.41 1.78 10.74
C ALA A 141 -0.20 1.45 12.11
N THR A 142 -1.50 1.18 12.12
CA THR A 142 -2.18 0.56 13.27
C THR A 142 -2.30 -0.95 13.04
N PHE A 143 -2.04 -1.75 14.07
CA PHE A 143 -2.14 -3.21 13.98
C PHE A 143 -3.48 -3.74 14.53
N PRO A 144 -3.98 -4.88 14.03
CA PRO A 144 -3.44 -5.68 12.92
C PRO A 144 -3.81 -5.10 11.55
N PHE A 145 -3.21 -5.66 10.50
CA PHE A 145 -3.65 -5.48 9.10
C PHE A 145 -4.82 -6.42 8.80
N ASN A 146 -5.88 -5.89 8.19
CA ASN A 146 -7.15 -6.56 8.02
C ASN A 146 -7.52 -6.74 6.55
N TYR A 147 -8.38 -7.73 6.32
CA TYR A 147 -9.06 -7.96 5.06
C TYR A 147 -10.53 -7.62 5.20
N TYR A 148 -11.13 -7.02 4.18
CA TYR A 148 -12.56 -6.71 4.15
C TYR A 148 -13.19 -7.23 2.87
N TRP A 149 -14.45 -7.67 2.97
CA TRP A 149 -15.25 -8.05 1.81
C TRP A 149 -16.66 -7.49 1.92
N ALA A 150 -17.24 -7.17 0.77
CA ALA A 150 -18.57 -6.58 0.66
C ALA A 150 -19.62 -7.64 0.31
N GLN A 151 -20.82 -7.53 0.91
CA GLN A 151 -22.00 -8.29 0.52
C GLN A 151 -23.13 -7.34 0.10
N PRO A 152 -23.84 -7.65 -1.01
CA PRO A 152 -25.03 -6.90 -1.38
C PRO A 152 -26.17 -7.14 -0.38
N GLN A 153 -26.97 -6.10 -0.11
CA GLN A 153 -28.11 -6.15 0.82
C GLN A 153 -29.47 -5.95 0.13
N GLY A 154 -29.51 -5.98 -1.20
CA GLY A 154 -30.69 -5.66 -2.02
C GLY A 154 -30.70 -4.21 -2.53
N ALA A 155 -31.72 -3.89 -3.31
CA ALA A 155 -31.87 -2.59 -3.97
C ALA A 155 -31.97 -1.44 -2.96
N GLY A 156 -31.32 -0.31 -3.25
CA GLY A 156 -31.36 0.91 -2.43
C GLY A 156 -30.55 0.87 -1.14
N LYS A 157 -29.97 -0.28 -0.75
CA LYS A 157 -29.10 -0.39 0.42
C LYS A 157 -27.62 -0.33 0.03
N ARG A 158 -26.82 0.24 0.92
CA ARG A 158 -25.34 0.24 0.84
C ARG A 158 -24.80 -1.18 0.99
N LEU A 159 -23.59 -1.40 0.48
CA LEU A 159 -22.83 -2.63 0.67
C LEU A 159 -22.54 -2.82 2.17
N ARG A 160 -22.77 -4.05 2.65
CA ARG A 160 -22.33 -4.43 4.00
C ARG A 160 -20.92 -4.96 3.93
N TRP A 161 -20.05 -4.39 4.75
CA TRP A 161 -18.66 -4.81 4.85
C TRP A 161 -18.44 -5.72 6.04
N TYR A 162 -17.68 -6.78 5.82
CA TYR A 162 -17.27 -7.72 6.84
C TYR A 162 -15.75 -7.71 6.94
N ARG A 163 -15.25 -7.75 8.17
CA ARG A 163 -13.82 -7.81 8.49
C ARG A 163 -13.41 -9.27 8.70
N ASN A 164 -12.30 -9.65 8.10
CA ASN A 164 -11.62 -10.92 8.32
C ASN A 164 -10.22 -10.64 8.90
N THR A 165 -9.90 -11.33 9.99
CA THR A 165 -8.64 -11.19 10.72
C THR A 165 -7.83 -12.50 10.76
N THR A 166 -8.27 -13.53 10.05
CA THR A 166 -7.79 -14.91 10.26
C THR A 166 -6.42 -15.17 9.65
N SER A 167 -5.92 -14.29 8.79
CA SER A 167 -4.58 -14.40 8.18
C SER A 167 -4.04 -13.01 7.78
N PRO A 168 -3.58 -12.20 8.75
CA PRO A 168 -2.95 -10.93 8.43
C PRO A 168 -1.64 -11.17 7.64
N PRO A 169 -1.20 -10.21 6.81
CA PRO A 169 0.11 -10.28 6.18
C PRO A 169 1.22 -10.35 7.24
N ASP A 170 2.26 -11.13 6.95
CA ASP A 170 3.49 -11.20 7.74
C ASP A 170 4.34 -9.94 7.53
N ILE A 171 4.32 -9.07 8.52
CA ILE A 171 5.00 -7.77 8.50
C ILE A 171 6.45 -7.84 8.97
N GLU A 172 6.97 -8.99 9.41
CA GLU A 172 8.32 -9.11 9.98
C GLU A 172 9.38 -8.59 9.00
N HIS A 173 9.25 -8.99 7.73
CA HIS A 173 10.14 -8.56 6.66
C HIS A 173 10.07 -7.04 6.42
N ALA A 174 8.88 -6.44 6.48
CA ALA A 174 8.71 -4.98 6.35
C ALA A 174 9.38 -4.23 7.52
N LEU A 175 9.24 -4.74 8.74
CA LEU A 175 9.88 -4.18 9.93
C LEU A 175 11.41 -4.30 9.87
N LEU A 176 11.93 -5.42 9.35
CA LEU A 176 13.36 -5.62 9.18
C LEU A 176 13.93 -4.61 8.16
N VAL A 177 13.27 -4.43 7.01
CA VAL A 177 13.68 -3.42 6.03
C VAL A 177 13.62 -2.01 6.64
N LEU A 178 12.53 -1.68 7.35
CA LEU A 178 12.39 -0.40 8.04
C LEU A 178 13.52 -0.14 9.03
N SER A 179 13.84 -1.11 9.89
CA SER A 179 14.91 -0.96 10.88
C SER A 179 16.27 -0.70 10.22
N ARG A 180 16.56 -1.36 9.09
CA ARG A 180 17.79 -1.13 8.31
C ARG A 180 17.84 0.28 7.73
N ILE A 181 16.73 0.79 7.19
CA ILE A 181 16.64 2.19 6.73
C ILE A 181 16.94 3.14 7.89
N CYS A 182 16.26 2.97 9.03
CA CYS A 182 16.45 3.84 10.19
C CYS A 182 17.88 3.80 10.73
N MET A 183 18.50 2.62 10.84
CA MET A 183 19.89 2.48 11.25
C MET A 183 20.85 3.20 10.29
N HIS A 184 20.64 3.06 8.98
CA HIS A 184 21.45 3.71 7.95
C HIS A 184 21.35 5.23 8.01
N LEU A 185 20.13 5.77 8.14
CA LEU A 185 19.91 7.21 8.24
C LEU A 185 20.52 7.79 9.52
N ASN A 186 20.47 7.06 10.63
CA ASN A 186 21.07 7.48 11.90
C ASN A 186 22.60 7.38 11.93
N ALA A 187 23.19 6.36 11.30
CA ALA A 187 24.65 6.17 11.28
C ALA A 187 25.38 7.24 10.46
N THR A 188 24.66 7.94 9.58
CA THR A 188 25.22 8.89 8.63
C THR A 188 24.90 10.34 8.99
N GLY A 189 24.02 10.60 9.96
CA GLY A 189 23.62 11.94 10.42
C GLY A 189 24.53 12.48 11.52
#